data_AF-A0A7W4IT47-F1
#
_entry.id   AF-A0A7W4IT47-F1
#
_cell.length_a   1.000
_cell.length_b   1.000
_cell.length_c   1.000
_cell.angle_alpha   90.00
_cell.angle_beta   90.00
_cell.angle_gamma   90.00
#
_symmetry.space_group_name_H-M   'P 1'
#
loop_
_entity.id
_entity.type
_entity.pdbx_description
1 polymer ?
#
loop_
_entity_poly.entity_id
_entity_poly.type
_entity_poly.pdbx_seq_one_letter_code
_entity_poly.pdbx_strand_id
1 'polypeptide(L)'
;MTKSELIAELAAANPHLLGRDVELIVQTIFSEISAALARGDRVELRGFGAFTVKKRDARTGRNPRTGEMVAVDEKVVPFFKAGKELRERVNGGVEPGAD
;
A
#
# COMPACT_ATOMS: atom_id res chain seq x y z
N MET A 1 -3.74 -10.43 -9.31
CA MET A 1 -3.44 -10.98 -7.98
C MET A 1 -4.39 -10.39 -6.94
N THR A 2 -5.34 -11.20 -6.48
CA THR A 2 -6.21 -10.94 -5.33
C THR A 2 -5.56 -11.45 -4.03
N LYS A 3 -6.17 -11.17 -2.86
CA LYS A 3 -5.67 -11.69 -1.57
C LYS A 3 -5.67 -13.23 -1.53
N SER A 4 -6.72 -13.88 -2.03
CA SER A 4 -6.80 -15.34 -2.08
C SER A 4 -5.77 -15.95 -3.02
N GLU A 5 -5.55 -15.33 -4.18
CA GLU A 5 -4.47 -15.73 -5.11
C GLU A 5 -3.10 -15.61 -4.44
N LEU A 6 -2.82 -14.50 -3.74
CA LEU A 6 -1.57 -14.33 -3.00
C LEU A 6 -1.35 -15.43 -1.94
N ILE A 7 -2.39 -15.77 -1.17
CA ILE A 7 -2.30 -16.83 -0.15
C ILE A 7 -2.03 -18.19 -0.82
N ALA A 8 -2.70 -18.50 -1.93
CA ALA A 8 -2.50 -19.74 -2.66
C ALA A 8 -1.07 -19.86 -3.21
N GLU A 9 -0.55 -18.80 -3.83
CA GLU A 9 0.84 -18.75 -4.33
C GLU A 9 1.86 -18.91 -3.18
N LEU A 10 1.64 -18.24 -2.05
CA LEU A 10 2.51 -18.36 -0.88
C LEU A 10 2.47 -19.76 -0.26
N ALA A 11 1.31 -20.39 -0.17
CA ALA A 11 1.17 -21.75 0.33
C ALA A 11 1.84 -22.76 -0.61
N ALA A 12 1.68 -22.60 -1.93
CA ALA A 12 2.34 -23.44 -2.93
C ALA A 12 3.88 -23.32 -2.86
N ALA A 13 4.41 -22.11 -2.67
CA ALA A 13 5.84 -21.88 -2.51
C ALA A 13 6.40 -22.38 -1.16
N ASN A 14 5.55 -22.57 -0.15
CA ASN A 14 5.95 -22.98 1.20
C ASN A 14 5.18 -24.23 1.66
N PRO A 15 5.41 -25.40 1.03
CA PRO A 15 4.63 -26.62 1.28
C PRO A 15 4.78 -27.20 2.69
N HIS A 16 5.74 -26.69 3.46
CA HIS A 16 5.98 -27.06 4.86
C HIS A 16 5.07 -26.29 5.84
N LEU A 17 4.36 -25.25 5.39
CA LEU A 17 3.39 -24.50 6.19
C LEU A 17 1.98 -25.01 5.92
N LEU A 18 1.13 -24.98 6.95
CA LEU A 18 -0.30 -25.24 6.76
C LEU A 18 -0.95 -24.04 6.06
N GLY A 19 -1.86 -24.29 5.12
CA GLY A 19 -2.53 -23.20 4.38
C GLY A 19 -3.22 -22.17 5.29
N ARG A 20 -3.82 -22.63 6.40
CA ARG A 20 -4.42 -21.75 7.42
C ARG A 20 -3.41 -20.82 8.09
N ASP A 21 -2.17 -21.29 8.27
CA ASP A 21 -1.12 -20.52 8.93
C ASP A 21 -0.62 -19.42 7.97
N VAL A 22 -0.50 -19.74 6.67
CA VAL A 22 -0.20 -18.75 5.62
C VAL A 22 -1.28 -17.68 5.55
N GLU A 23 -2.56 -18.07 5.56
CA GLU A 23 -3.69 -17.13 5.59
C GLU A 23 -3.62 -16.20 6.82
N LEU A 24 -3.38 -16.77 8.01
CA LEU A 24 -3.25 -16.01 9.25
C LEU A 24 -2.07 -15.03 9.19
N ILE A 25 -0.92 -15.45 8.67
CA ILE A 25 0.27 -14.58 8.52
C ILE A 25 -0.05 -13.41 7.59
N VAL A 26 -0.65 -13.66 6.42
CA VAL A 26 -1.01 -12.60 5.46
C VAL A 26 -2.02 -11.63 6.07
N GLN A 27 -3.02 -12.13 6.78
CA GLN A 27 -3.98 -11.29 7.50
C GLN A 27 -3.31 -10.43 8.57
N THR A 28 -2.41 -11.01 9.35
CA THR A 28 -1.67 -10.33 10.41
C THR A 28 -0.83 -9.20 9.85
N ILE A 29 -0.11 -9.42 8.75
CA ILE A 29 0.69 -8.38 8.08
C ILE A 29 -0.17 -7.17 7.69
N PHE A 30 -1.33 -7.39 7.06
CA PHE A 30 -2.22 -6.29 6.69
C PHE A 30 -2.78 -5.57 7.92
N SER A 31 -3.14 -6.31 8.96
CA SER A 31 -3.63 -5.74 10.22
C SER A 31 -2.60 -4.83 10.87
N GLU A 32 -1.34 -5.28 10.97
CA GLU A 32 -0.25 -4.50 11.58
C GLU A 32 0.07 -3.23 10.78
N ILE A 33 0.10 -3.32 9.44
CA ILE A 33 0.28 -2.14 8.59
C ILE A 33 -0.86 -1.14 8.80
N SER A 34 -2.12 -1.60 8.80
CA SER A 34 -3.27 -0.74 9.04
C SER A 34 -3.24 -0.09 10.42
N ALA A 35 -2.90 -0.84 11.47
CA ALA A 35 -2.82 -0.33 12.83
C ALA A 35 -1.72 0.72 12.99
N ALA A 36 -0.54 0.50 12.39
CA ALA A 36 0.54 1.48 12.36
C ALA A 36 0.12 2.79 11.68
N LEU A 37 -0.49 2.71 10.50
CA LEU A 37 -0.96 3.90 9.78
C LEU A 37 -2.07 4.64 10.54
N ALA A 38 -2.95 3.94 11.24
CA ALA A 38 -3.99 4.56 12.06
C ALA A 38 -3.41 5.39 13.22
N ARG A 39 -2.23 5.02 13.74
CA ARG A 39 -1.48 5.80 14.75
C ARG A 39 -0.64 6.92 14.15
N GLY A 40 -0.55 7.01 12.82
CA GLY A 40 0.31 7.95 12.11
C GLY A 40 1.74 7.46 11.92
N ASP A 41 2.04 6.21 12.28
CA ASP A 41 3.38 5.63 12.14
C ASP A 41 3.73 5.39 10.66
N ARG A 42 5.03 5.33 10.38
CA ARG A 42 5.58 4.88 9.10
C ARG A 42 5.89 3.39 9.16
N VAL A 43 5.49 2.64 8.13
CA VAL A 43 5.92 1.26 7.93
C VAL A 43 6.86 1.19 6.73
N GLU A 44 8.08 0.72 6.95
CA GLU A 44 9.09 0.59 5.90
C GLU A 44 9.44 -0.87 5.66
N LEU A 45 9.27 -1.31 4.41
CA LEU A 45 9.61 -2.64 3.93
C LEU A 45 10.77 -2.47 2.93
N ARG A 46 12.01 -2.62 3.40
CA ARG A 46 13.22 -2.38 2.60
C ARG A 46 13.18 -3.21 1.31
N GLY A 47 13.58 -2.60 0.18
CA GLY A 47 13.46 -3.18 -1.16
C GLY A 47 12.07 -2.99 -1.79
N PHE A 48 11.00 -3.11 -1.01
CA PHE A 48 9.63 -2.99 -1.51
C PHE A 48 9.11 -1.55 -1.54
N GLY A 49 9.15 -0.85 -0.40
CA GLY A 49 8.65 0.51 -0.28
C GLY A 49 8.26 0.89 1.15
N ALA A 50 7.56 2.01 1.30
CA ALA A 50 7.11 2.49 2.60
C ALA A 50 5.67 2.99 2.55
N PHE A 51 4.90 2.63 3.57
CA PHE A 51 3.59 3.20 3.86
C PHE A 51 3.74 4.34 4.86
N THR A 52 3.11 5.46 4.57
CA THR A 52 3.00 6.61 5.47
C THR A 52 1.58 7.15 5.41
N VAL A 53 1.22 8.01 6.36
CA VAL A 53 0.04 8.86 6.20
C VAL A 53 0.44 10.25 5.68
N LYS A 54 -0.46 10.90 4.95
CA LYS A 54 -0.31 12.29 4.49
C LYS A 54 -1.51 13.11 4.93
N LYS A 55 -1.25 14.26 5.54
CA LYS A 55 -2.27 15.28 5.76
C LYS A 55 -2.64 15.90 4.42
N ARG A 56 -3.94 16.09 4.20
CA ARG A 56 -4.52 16.83 3.08
C ARG A 56 -5.33 17.96 3.69
N ASP A 57 -4.94 19.19 3.37
CA ASP A 57 -5.63 20.37 3.86
C ASP A 57 -7.03 20.48 3.24
N ALA A 58 -7.91 21.17 3.97
CA ALA A 58 -9.24 21.48 3.48
C ALA A 58 -9.14 22.27 2.18
N ARG A 59 -10.06 21.99 1.24
CA ARG A 59 -10.10 22.67 -0.06
C ARG A 59 -11.50 22.67 -0.63
N THR A 60 -11.74 23.54 -1.59
CA THR A 60 -12.96 23.47 -2.41
C THR A 60 -12.73 22.50 -3.57
N GLY A 61 -13.51 21.43 -3.59
CA GLY A 61 -13.59 20.47 -4.68
C GLY A 61 -14.73 20.78 -5.64
N ARG A 62 -14.87 19.93 -6.65
CA ARG A 62 -15.96 19.99 -7.63
C ARG A 62 -16.63 18.63 -7.71
N ASN A 63 -17.95 18.60 -7.66
CA ASN A 63 -18.71 17.38 -7.87
C ASN A 63 -18.52 16.93 -9.34
N PRO A 64 -17.94 15.75 -9.62
CA PRO A 64 -17.67 15.33 -11.00
C PRO A 64 -18.93 15.06 -11.81
N ARG A 65 -20.11 14.90 -11.17
CA ARG A 65 -21.40 14.67 -11.84
C ARG A 65 -22.14 15.97 -12.16
N THR A 66 -22.17 16.93 -11.22
CA THR A 66 -22.97 18.18 -11.36
C THR A 66 -22.13 19.40 -11.69
N GLY A 67 -20.83 19.36 -11.43
CA GLY A 67 -19.93 20.49 -11.60
C GLY A 67 -20.03 21.54 -10.49
N GLU A 68 -20.84 21.33 -9.46
CA GLU A 68 -20.99 22.26 -8.33
C GLU A 68 -19.75 22.25 -7.43
N MET A 69 -19.48 23.39 -6.81
CA MET A 69 -18.41 23.55 -5.85
C MET A 69 -18.81 22.93 -4.51
N VAL A 70 -17.96 22.08 -3.94
CA VAL A 70 -18.21 21.39 -2.67
C VAL A 70 -17.02 21.57 -1.73
N ALA A 71 -17.30 21.85 -0.45
CA ALA A 71 -16.24 21.86 0.56
C ALA A 71 -15.72 20.43 0.80
N VAL A 72 -14.41 20.29 0.90
CA VAL A 72 -13.74 19.04 1.27
C VAL A 72 -12.91 19.33 2.51
N ASP A 73 -13.27 18.68 3.60
CA ASP A 73 -12.59 18.85 4.89
C ASP A 73 -11.15 18.32 4.83
N GLU A 74 -10.32 18.83 5.76
CA GLU A 74 -9.00 18.28 5.96
C GLU A 74 -9.10 16.81 6.37
N LYS A 75 -8.16 16.00 5.89
CA LYS A 75 -8.12 14.57 6.22
C LYS A 75 -6.73 13.99 6.12
N VAL A 76 -6.56 12.85 6.78
CA VAL A 76 -5.35 12.06 6.69
C VAL A 76 -5.61 10.89 5.73
N VAL A 77 -4.70 10.69 4.77
CA VAL A 77 -4.82 9.60 3.78
C VAL A 77 -3.58 8.71 3.80
N PRO A 78 -3.73 7.38 3.67
CA PRO A 78 -2.59 6.50 3.49
C PRO A 78 -1.91 6.80 2.15
N PHE A 79 -0.59 6.62 2.12
CA PHE A 79 0.25 6.83 0.95
C PHE A 79 1.34 5.76 0.92
N PHE A 80 1.48 5.09 -0.22
CA PHE A 80 2.59 4.17 -0.47
C PHE A 80 3.64 4.82 -1.37
N LYS A 81 4.90 4.78 -0.95
CA LYS A 81 6.05 5.14 -1.79
C LYS A 81 6.79 3.87 -2.17
N ALA A 82 6.76 3.53 -3.46
CA ALA A 82 7.52 2.40 -3.99
C ALA A 82 9.04 2.58 -3.76
N GLY A 83 9.69 1.50 -3.33
CA GLY A 83 11.14 1.43 -3.14
C GLY A 83 11.90 1.54 -4.46
N LYS A 84 13.22 1.64 -4.38
CA LYS A 84 14.08 1.63 -5.58
C LYS A 84 13.97 0.29 -6.31
N GLU A 85 14.23 -0.81 -5.63
CA GLU A 85 14.21 -2.17 -6.22
C GLU A 85 12.84 -2.52 -6.83
N LEU A 86 11.73 -2.21 -6.15
CA LEU A 86 10.39 -2.41 -6.75
C LEU A 86 10.20 -1.61 -8.04
N ARG A 87 10.61 -0.33 -8.08
CA ARG A 87 10.51 0.50 -9.28
C ARG A 87 11.38 -0.04 -10.42
N GLU A 88 12.61 -0.43 -10.11
CA GLU A 88 13.53 -1.03 -11.10
C GLU A 88 12.95 -2.32 -11.67
N ARG A 89 12.46 -3.23 -10.82
CA ARG A 89 11.86 -4.50 -11.27
C ARG A 89 10.66 -4.29 -12.19
N VAL A 90 9.83 -3.27 -11.92
CA VAL A 90 8.67 -2.93 -12.77
C VAL A 90 9.09 -2.27 -14.08
N ASN A 91 10.13 -1.43 -14.05
CA ASN A 91 10.61 -0.67 -15.21
C ASN A 91 11.71 -1.40 -16.01
N GLY A 92 11.96 -2.69 -15.75
CA GLY A 92 12.98 -3.46 -16.46
C GLY A 92 14.43 -3.05 -16.17
N GLY A 93 14.71 -2.51 -14.98
CA GLY A 93 16.06 -2.14 -14.53
C GLY A 93 16.50 -0.72 -14.89
N VAL A 94 15.63 0.10 -15.50
CA VAL A 94 15.95 1.48 -15.87
C VAL A 94 15.54 2.45 -14.75
N GLU A 95 16.49 3.22 -14.22
CA GLU A 95 16.20 4.31 -13.29
C GLU A 95 15.52 5.48 -14.04
N PRO A 96 14.33 5.95 -13.62
CA PRO A 96 13.78 7.18 -14.16
C PRO A 96 14.57 8.37 -13.59
N GLY A 97 15.32 9.07 -14.46
CA GLY A 97 16.08 10.28 -14.12
C GLY A 97 17.61 10.16 -14.21
N ALA A 98 18.14 9.14 -14.89
CA ALA A 98 19.54 9.11 -15.31
C ALA A 98 19.66 9.71 -16.73
N ASP A 99 19.57 11.04 -16.81
CA ASP A 99 20.07 11.90 -17.89
C ASP A 99 20.84 13.06 -17.24
#